data_AF-A0A7S1N3B5-F1
#
_entry.id   AF-A0A7S1N3B5-F1
#
_cell.length_a   1.000
_cell.length_b   1.000
_cell.length_c   1.000
_cell.angle_alpha   90.00
_cell.angle_beta   90.00
_cell.angle_gamma   90.00
#
_symmetry.space_group_name_H-M   'P 1'
#
loop_
_entity.id
_entity.type
_entity.pdbx_description
1 polymer ?
#
loop_
_entity_poly.entity_id
_entity_poly.type
_entity_poly.pdbx_seq_one_letter_code
_entity_poly.pdbx_strand_id
1 'polypeptide(L)'
;KDPGVEQFICKMADCLEKEIHSNVQPKDQTAFFEHGFDVRAWAVRTVTPPLDYLNSLPVTLVLTFLIQLATFRFCNRRPNGEGEDLVPPQASLGHSQGMAAAIVVGLFTGVPSFDMYARSFAALLLHFGVEVAKIMAERMEELGPPSSSGGVSSFFLVILKVS
;
A
#
# COMPACT_ATOMS: atom_id res chain seq x y z
N LYS A 1 11.54 -17.44 -9.46
CA LYS A 1 10.57 -16.34 -9.24
C LYS A 1 9.45 -16.54 -10.26
N ASP A 2 8.19 -16.51 -9.87
CA ASP A 2 7.07 -16.60 -10.81
C ASP A 2 7.04 -15.29 -11.63
N PRO A 3 7.21 -15.33 -12.97
CA PRO A 3 7.22 -14.14 -13.82
C PRO A 3 5.94 -13.30 -13.72
N GLY A 4 4.82 -13.93 -13.39
CA GLY A 4 3.54 -13.25 -13.20
C GLY A 4 3.54 -12.34 -11.97
N VAL A 5 4.20 -12.74 -10.88
CA VAL A 5 4.31 -11.92 -9.65
C VAL A 5 5.05 -10.62 -9.96
N GLU A 6 6.18 -10.74 -10.65
CA GLU A 6 6.97 -9.58 -11.06
C GLU A 6 6.19 -8.67 -12.00
N GLN A 7 5.50 -9.23 -13.00
CA GLN A 7 4.67 -8.44 -13.92
C GLN A 7 3.54 -7.69 -13.18
N PHE A 8 2.88 -8.33 -12.22
CA PHE A 8 1.83 -7.69 -11.42
C PHE A 8 2.39 -6.54 -10.58
N ILE A 9 3.50 -6.77 -9.87
CA ILE A 9 4.14 -5.73 -9.06
C ILE A 9 4.58 -4.55 -9.94
N CYS A 10 5.22 -4.83 -11.09
CA CYS A 10 5.64 -3.81 -12.05
C CYS A 10 4.46 -2.96 -12.53
N LYS A 11 3.36 -3.58 -12.97
CA LYS A 11 2.16 -2.86 -13.41
C LYS A 11 1.59 -1.96 -12.31
N MET A 12 1.56 -2.46 -11.08
CA MET A 12 1.05 -1.69 -9.94
C MET A 12 1.98 -0.54 -9.57
N ALA A 13 3.30 -0.75 -9.58
CA ALA A 13 4.30 0.28 -9.35
C ALA A 13 4.16 1.41 -10.37
N ASP A 14 4.09 1.10 -11.66
CA ASP A 14 3.96 2.09 -12.73
C ASP A 14 2.67 2.93 -12.56
N CYS A 15 1.57 2.30 -12.11
CA CYS A 15 0.32 3.01 -11.83
C CYS A 15 0.46 3.95 -10.64
N LEU A 16 1.11 3.51 -9.57
CA LEU A 16 1.29 4.29 -8.34
C LEU A 16 2.27 5.44 -8.53
N GLU A 17 3.37 5.24 -9.25
CA GLU A 17 4.28 6.33 -9.61
C GLU A 17 3.56 7.40 -10.43
N LYS A 18 2.76 6.99 -11.42
CA LYS A 18 1.94 7.92 -12.19
C LYS A 18 0.93 8.66 -11.31
N GLU A 19 0.30 7.96 -10.37
CA GLU A 19 -0.67 8.52 -9.44
C GLU A 19 -0.02 9.57 -8.52
N ILE A 20 1.15 9.25 -7.96
CA ILE A 20 1.95 10.18 -7.15
C ILE A 20 2.28 11.42 -7.98
N HIS A 21 2.81 11.25 -9.18
CA HIS A 21 3.26 12.37 -10.00
C HIS A 21 2.11 13.28 -10.47
N SER A 22 0.92 12.69 -10.73
CA SER A 22 -0.22 13.41 -11.30
C SER A 22 -1.15 14.02 -10.24
N ASN A 23 -1.33 13.35 -9.10
CA ASN A 23 -2.42 13.63 -8.17
C ASN A 23 -1.96 13.95 -6.74
N VAL A 24 -0.70 13.71 -6.37
CA VAL A 24 -0.15 14.14 -5.08
C VAL A 24 0.47 15.53 -5.24
N GLN A 25 0.25 16.43 -4.28
CA GLN A 25 0.79 17.79 -4.34
C GLN A 25 2.33 17.76 -4.33
N PRO A 26 3.04 18.60 -5.10
CA PRO A 26 4.50 18.57 -5.19
C PRO A 26 5.23 18.67 -3.84
N LYS A 27 4.66 19.44 -2.90
CA LYS A 27 5.18 19.54 -1.53
C LYS A 27 5.10 18.21 -0.77
N ASP A 28 3.99 17.48 -0.94
CA ASP A 28 3.72 16.21 -0.28
C ASP A 28 4.51 15.08 -0.97
N GLN A 29 4.75 15.19 -2.29
CA GLN A 29 5.68 14.31 -3.02
C GLN A 29 7.08 14.36 -2.40
N THR A 30 7.62 15.57 -2.24
CA THR A 30 8.95 15.78 -1.66
C THR A 30 9.01 15.32 -0.20
N ALA A 31 7.95 15.56 0.58
CA ALA A 31 7.92 15.25 2.01
C ALA A 31 7.76 13.75 2.32
N PHE A 32 6.92 13.04 1.57
CA PHE A 32 6.54 11.67 1.89
C PHE A 32 7.13 10.61 0.94
N PHE A 33 7.68 11.03 -0.19
CA PHE A 33 8.25 10.15 -1.20
C PHE A 33 9.67 10.56 -1.62
N GLU A 34 10.49 11.00 -0.66
CA GLU A 34 11.87 11.45 -0.90
C GLU A 34 12.76 10.39 -1.57
N HIS A 35 12.46 9.10 -1.36
CA HIS A 35 13.15 7.97 -1.98
C HIS A 35 12.46 7.44 -3.24
N GLY A 36 11.44 8.16 -3.74
CA GLY A 36 10.59 7.71 -4.84
C GLY A 36 9.70 6.52 -4.47
N PHE A 37 8.96 5.98 -5.43
CA PHE A 37 8.07 4.83 -5.22
C PHE A 37 8.35 3.67 -6.17
N ASP A 38 9.64 3.38 -6.39
CA ASP A 38 10.08 2.31 -7.30
C ASP A 38 10.07 0.93 -6.61
N VAL A 39 8.87 0.40 -6.38
CA VAL A 39 8.66 -0.93 -5.77
C VAL A 39 9.35 -2.03 -6.59
N ARG A 40 9.53 -1.82 -7.90
CA ARG A 40 10.21 -2.77 -8.79
C ARG A 40 11.68 -2.89 -8.40
N ALA A 41 12.42 -1.79 -8.30
CA ALA A 41 13.81 -1.77 -7.86
C ALA A 41 13.97 -2.37 -6.45
N TRP A 42 13.01 -2.11 -5.56
CA TRP A 42 13.03 -2.63 -4.19
C TRP A 42 12.85 -4.14 -4.15
N ALA A 43 11.94 -4.68 -4.97
CA ALA A 43 11.67 -6.12 -5.03
C ALA A 43 12.85 -6.93 -5.59
N VAL A 44 13.67 -6.35 -6.47
CA VAL A 44 14.89 -6.97 -6.99
C VAL A 44 16.14 -6.67 -6.16
N ARG A 45 16.00 -5.89 -5.08
CA ARG A 45 17.09 -5.46 -4.17
C ARG A 45 18.24 -4.75 -4.89
N THR A 46 17.97 -4.06 -5.99
CA THR A 46 18.96 -3.19 -6.63
C THR A 46 19.17 -1.92 -5.82
N VAL A 47 18.08 -1.41 -5.23
CA VAL A 47 18.05 -0.30 -4.27
C VAL A 47 17.06 -0.69 -3.19
N THR A 48 17.35 -0.39 -1.93
CA THR A 48 16.39 -0.59 -0.82
C THR A 48 16.37 0.68 0.03
N PRO A 49 15.22 1.37 0.11
CA PRO A 49 15.10 2.55 0.96
C PRO A 49 15.33 2.22 2.44
N PRO A 50 15.58 3.25 3.28
CA PRO A 50 15.60 3.09 4.72
C PRO A 50 14.32 2.43 5.26
N LEU A 51 14.45 1.64 6.32
CA LEU A 51 13.31 0.96 6.93
C LEU A 51 12.24 1.95 7.42
N ASP A 52 12.65 3.10 7.97
CA ASP A 52 11.73 4.13 8.45
C ASP A 52 10.87 4.70 7.31
N TYR A 53 11.45 4.84 6.11
CA TYR A 53 10.71 5.23 4.91
C TYR A 53 9.70 4.17 4.49
N LEU A 54 10.11 2.89 4.47
CA LEU A 54 9.21 1.77 4.14
C LEU A 54 8.06 1.63 5.16
N ASN A 55 8.29 2.05 6.41
CA ASN A 55 7.30 2.08 7.47
C ASN A 55 6.48 3.37 7.52
N SER A 56 6.81 4.38 6.70
CA SER A 56 5.99 5.59 6.60
C SER A 56 4.58 5.24 6.09
N LEU A 57 3.58 5.96 6.56
CA LEU A 57 2.17 5.63 6.32
C LEU A 57 1.78 5.46 4.85
N PRO A 58 2.04 6.42 3.95
CA PRO A 58 1.65 6.26 2.55
C PRO A 58 2.35 5.07 1.88
N VAL A 59 3.59 4.77 2.29
CA VAL A 59 4.35 3.67 1.72
C VAL A 59 3.89 2.32 2.25
N THR A 60 3.80 2.16 3.57
CA THR A 60 3.49 0.88 4.20
C THR A 60 2.07 0.40 3.89
N LEU A 61 1.09 1.32 3.82
CA LEU A 61 -0.30 0.98 3.50
C LEU A 61 -0.41 0.35 2.11
N VAL A 62 0.24 0.99 1.13
CA VAL A 62 0.21 0.55 -0.26
C VAL A 62 1.02 -0.75 -0.44
N LEU A 63 2.23 -0.84 0.12
CA LEU A 63 3.04 -2.06 0.02
C LEU A 63 2.35 -3.27 0.65
N THR A 64 1.76 -3.10 1.84
CA THR A 64 1.03 -4.17 2.54
C THR A 64 -0.15 -4.66 1.69
N PHE A 65 -0.90 -3.74 1.11
CA PHE A 65 -2.01 -4.06 0.22
C PHE A 65 -1.55 -4.82 -1.04
N LEU A 66 -0.46 -4.38 -1.69
CA LEU A 66 0.09 -5.08 -2.87
C LEU A 66 0.54 -6.50 -2.53
N ILE A 67 1.16 -6.70 -1.36
CA ILE A 67 1.58 -8.04 -0.90
C ILE A 67 0.36 -8.94 -0.68
N GLN A 68 -0.72 -8.42 -0.07
CA GLN A 68 -1.97 -9.17 0.12
C GLN A 68 -2.58 -9.60 -1.22
N LEU A 69 -2.66 -8.68 -2.19
CA LEU A 69 -3.22 -8.98 -3.51
C LEU A 69 -2.35 -9.94 -4.32
N ALA A 70 -1.02 -9.78 -4.29
CA ALA A 70 -0.11 -10.71 -4.93
C ALA A 70 -0.27 -12.11 -4.30
N THR A 71 -0.26 -12.20 -2.98
CA THR A 71 -0.46 -13.49 -2.28
C THR A 71 -1.77 -14.14 -2.71
N PHE A 72 -2.88 -13.39 -2.73
CA PHE A 72 -4.15 -13.91 -3.22
C PHE A 72 -4.06 -14.40 -4.67
N ARG A 73 -3.56 -13.56 -5.58
CA ARG A 73 -3.52 -13.83 -7.02
C ARG A 73 -2.69 -15.06 -7.36
N PHE A 74 -1.55 -15.26 -6.70
CA PHE A 74 -0.59 -16.30 -7.07
C PHE A 74 -0.75 -17.58 -6.25
N CYS A 75 -1.32 -17.52 -5.04
CA CYS A 75 -1.62 -18.71 -4.26
C CYS A 75 -3.00 -19.33 -4.58
N ASN A 76 -3.97 -18.56 -5.09
CA ASN A 76 -5.32 -19.06 -5.42
C ASN A 76 -5.55 -19.32 -6.93
N ARG A 77 -4.49 -19.72 -7.64
CA ARG A 77 -4.62 -20.13 -9.05
C ARG A 77 -5.25 -21.52 -9.15
N ARG A 78 -6.06 -21.74 -10.20
CA ARG A 78 -6.60 -23.08 -10.47
C ARG A 78 -5.47 -24.06 -10.83
N PRO A 79 -5.45 -25.27 -10.25
CA PRO A 79 -4.36 -26.24 -10.45
C PRO A 79 -4.22 -26.76 -11.88
N ASN A 80 -5.26 -26.65 -12.71
CA ASN A 80 -5.29 -27.22 -14.07
C ASN A 80 -5.65 -26.19 -15.16
N GLY A 81 -5.65 -24.90 -14.83
CA GLY A 81 -6.01 -23.85 -15.79
C GLY A 81 -4.82 -23.48 -16.66
N GLU A 82 -4.88 -23.78 -17.95
CA GLU A 82 -4.13 -23.02 -18.96
C GLU A 82 -4.70 -21.58 -18.98
N GLY A 83 -4.34 -20.74 -18.00
CA GLY A 83 -4.87 -19.37 -17.89
C GLY A 83 -4.66 -18.71 -16.52
N GLU A 84 -4.90 -17.40 -16.46
CA GLU A 84 -4.86 -16.60 -15.23
C GLU A 84 -6.16 -16.70 -14.38
N ASP A 85 -6.90 -17.80 -14.45
CA ASP A 85 -8.20 -17.91 -13.78
C ASP A 85 -8.05 -17.95 -12.25
N LEU A 86 -8.45 -16.86 -11.60
CA LEU A 86 -8.54 -16.73 -10.15
C LEU A 86 -9.84 -17.36 -9.66
N VAL A 87 -9.76 -18.13 -8.56
CA VAL A 87 -10.95 -18.69 -7.92
C VAL A 87 -11.50 -17.67 -6.92
N PRO A 88 -12.73 -17.14 -7.12
CA PRO A 88 -13.35 -16.26 -6.14
C PRO A 88 -13.64 -17.04 -4.85
N PRO A 89 -13.28 -16.50 -3.67
CA PRO A 89 -13.62 -17.15 -2.41
C PRO A 89 -15.12 -17.03 -2.13
N GLN A 90 -15.64 -17.92 -1.28
CA GLN A 90 -17.04 -17.83 -0.81
C GLN A 90 -17.28 -16.59 0.05
N ALA A 91 -16.26 -16.15 0.79
CA ALA A 91 -16.29 -14.95 1.61
C ALA A 91 -14.87 -14.37 1.73
N SER A 92 -14.79 -13.06 1.95
CA SER A 92 -13.55 -12.32 2.11
C SER A 92 -13.72 -11.32 3.26
N LEU A 93 -12.78 -11.30 4.20
CA LEU A 93 -12.78 -10.43 5.37
C LEU A 93 -11.39 -9.82 5.55
N GLY A 94 -11.35 -8.59 6.08
CA GLY A 94 -10.11 -7.89 6.37
C GLY A 94 -10.27 -6.99 7.59
N HIS A 95 -9.19 -6.80 8.34
CA HIS A 95 -9.17 -5.90 9.49
C HIS A 95 -8.50 -4.58 9.13
N SER A 96 -9.10 -3.45 9.49
CA SER A 96 -8.57 -2.10 9.22
C SER A 96 -8.19 -1.95 7.73
N GLN A 97 -6.93 -1.65 7.39
CA GLN A 97 -6.46 -1.54 6.01
C GLN A 97 -6.66 -2.80 5.16
N GLY A 98 -6.71 -3.99 5.78
CA GLY A 98 -6.94 -5.25 5.09
C GLY A 98 -8.34 -5.35 4.45
N MET A 99 -9.28 -4.48 4.86
CA MET A 99 -10.59 -4.37 4.20
C MET A 99 -10.46 -4.02 2.73
N ALA A 100 -9.49 -3.18 2.34
CA ALA A 100 -9.30 -2.81 0.95
C ALA A 100 -8.99 -4.05 0.07
N ALA A 101 -8.05 -4.90 0.51
CA ALA A 101 -7.73 -6.14 -0.20
C ALA A 101 -8.93 -7.10 -0.19
N ALA A 102 -9.62 -7.20 0.95
CA ALA A 102 -10.78 -8.05 1.06
C ALA A 102 -11.90 -7.65 0.09
N ILE A 103 -12.13 -6.35 -0.12
CA ILE A 103 -13.11 -5.80 -1.06
C ILE A 103 -12.70 -6.12 -2.51
N VAL A 104 -11.43 -5.92 -2.89
CA VAL A 104 -10.95 -6.29 -4.24
C VAL A 104 -11.19 -7.77 -4.51
N VAL A 105 -10.86 -8.63 -3.54
CA VAL A 105 -11.06 -10.08 -3.61
C VAL A 105 -12.55 -10.47 -3.60
N GLY A 106 -13.41 -9.69 -2.94
CA GLY A 106 -14.85 -9.95 -2.91
C GLY A 106 -15.60 -9.48 -4.15
N LEU A 107 -15.08 -8.47 -4.87
CA LEU A 107 -15.77 -7.84 -5.99
C LEU A 107 -15.28 -8.28 -7.37
N PHE A 108 -14.10 -8.91 -7.49
CA PHE A 108 -13.61 -9.30 -8.81
C PHE A 108 -14.49 -10.39 -9.44
N THR A 109 -14.71 -10.27 -10.75
CA THR A 109 -15.40 -11.26 -11.59
C THR A 109 -14.44 -11.95 -12.56
N GLY A 110 -13.20 -11.48 -12.63
CA GLY A 110 -12.08 -12.04 -13.38
C GLY A 110 -10.84 -11.16 -13.24
N VAL A 111 -9.73 -11.57 -13.86
CA VAL A 111 -8.46 -10.84 -13.80
C VAL A 111 -8.54 -9.37 -14.23
N PRO A 112 -9.26 -8.99 -15.31
CA PRO A 112 -9.35 -7.58 -15.69
C PRO A 112 -10.01 -6.72 -14.61
N SER A 113 -11.09 -7.20 -13.98
CA SER A 113 -11.74 -6.52 -12.86
C SER A 113 -10.87 -6.49 -11.61
N PHE A 114 -10.12 -7.57 -11.33
CA PHE A 114 -9.18 -7.63 -10.22
C PHE A 114 -8.12 -6.54 -10.36
N ASP A 115 -7.48 -6.45 -11.52
CA ASP A 115 -6.45 -5.44 -11.80
C ASP A 115 -7.03 -4.01 -11.74
N MET A 116 -8.25 -3.82 -12.22
CA MET A 116 -8.95 -2.53 -12.13
C MET A 116 -9.18 -2.12 -10.67
N TYR A 117 -9.81 -2.98 -9.86
CA TYR A 117 -10.07 -2.67 -8.46
C TYR A 117 -8.78 -2.55 -7.65
N ALA A 118 -7.77 -3.36 -7.94
CA ALA A 118 -6.44 -3.26 -7.32
C ALA A 118 -5.85 -1.86 -7.51
N ARG A 119 -5.87 -1.32 -8.74
CA ARG A 119 -5.39 0.04 -9.02
C ARG A 119 -6.19 1.11 -8.27
N SER A 120 -7.52 1.03 -8.31
CA SER A 120 -8.38 2.00 -7.64
C SER A 120 -8.16 2.03 -6.12
N PHE A 121 -8.08 0.86 -5.48
CA PHE A 121 -7.85 0.77 -4.04
C PHE A 121 -6.41 1.10 -3.65
N ALA A 122 -5.42 0.79 -4.49
CA ALA A 122 -4.04 1.21 -4.26
C ALA A 122 -3.93 2.75 -4.27
N ALA A 123 -4.56 3.42 -5.23
CA ALA A 123 -4.61 4.88 -5.28
C ALA A 123 -5.37 5.46 -4.06
N LEU A 124 -6.50 4.86 -3.67
CA LEU A 124 -7.22 5.28 -2.47
C LEU A 124 -6.36 5.19 -1.21
N LEU A 125 -5.66 4.07 -1.00
CA LEU A 125 -4.78 3.87 0.16
C LEU A 125 -3.57 4.81 0.15
N LEU A 126 -3.03 5.10 -1.04
CA LEU A 126 -1.96 6.08 -1.22
C LEU A 126 -2.42 7.46 -0.73
N HIS A 127 -3.53 7.98 -1.26
CA HIS A 127 -4.06 9.30 -0.91
C HIS A 127 -4.47 9.36 0.57
N PHE A 128 -5.11 8.29 1.08
CA PHE A 128 -5.43 8.19 2.50
C PHE A 128 -4.18 8.24 3.37
N GLY A 129 -3.13 7.49 3.02
CA GLY A 129 -1.87 7.50 3.76
C GLY A 129 -1.17 8.85 3.75
N VAL A 130 -1.16 9.56 2.60
CA VAL A 130 -0.63 10.92 2.49
C VAL A 130 -1.42 11.87 3.39
N GLU A 131 -2.75 11.83 3.35
CA GLU A 131 -3.57 12.76 4.12
C GLU A 131 -3.43 12.53 5.64
N VAL A 132 -3.42 11.26 6.08
CA VAL A 132 -3.18 10.95 7.49
C VAL A 132 -1.77 11.40 7.92
N ALA A 133 -0.75 11.19 7.08
CA ALA A 133 0.61 11.61 7.38
C ALA A 133 0.72 13.15 7.54
N LYS A 134 0.01 13.92 6.70
CA LYS A 134 -0.07 15.38 6.81
C LYS A 134 -0.70 15.82 8.12
N ILE A 135 -1.86 15.26 8.46
CA ILE A 135 -2.56 15.57 9.72
C ILE A 135 -1.63 15.26 10.91
N MET A 136 -0.91 14.15 10.87
CA MET A 136 0.04 13.79 11.93
C MET A 136 1.23 14.76 12.01
N ALA A 137 1.79 15.17 10.88
CA ALA A 137 2.89 16.14 10.85
C ALA A 137 2.47 17.49 11.45
N GLU A 138 1.31 18.02 11.05
CA GLU A 138 0.74 19.26 11.59
C GLU A 138 0.53 19.17 13.11
N ARG A 139 -0.01 18.04 13.60
CA ARG A 139 -0.18 17.82 15.05
C ARG A 139 1.13 17.70 15.82
N MET A 140 2.17 17.13 15.22
CA MET A 140 3.48 17.04 15.87
C MET A 140 4.16 18.41 15.96
N GLU A 141 3.97 19.29 14.97
CA GLU A 141 4.42 20.68 15.04
C GLU A 141 3.69 21.45 16.14
N GLU A 142 2.36 21.27 16.28
CA GLU A 142 1.56 21.90 17.34
C GLU A 142 1.95 21.47 18.76
N LEU A 143 2.33 20.19 18.93
CA LEU A 143 2.63 19.62 20.25
C LEU A 143 4.04 19.93 20.76
N GLY A 144 4.92 20.47 19.89
CA GLY A 144 6.34 20.69 20.21
C GLY A 144 7.13 19.39 20.38
N PRO A 145 8.47 19.46 20.53
CA PRO A 145 9.29 18.28 20.71
C PRO A 145 8.89 17.53 22.00
N PRO A 146 8.80 16.20 21.97
CA PRO A 146 8.46 15.43 23.16
C PRO A 146 9.48 15.73 24.26
N SER A 147 9.01 16.14 25.44
CA SER A 147 9.83 16.19 26.64
C SER A 147 10.40 14.79 26.85
N SER A 148 11.72 14.72 26.90
CA SER A 148 12.51 13.49 26.92
C SER A 148 11.98 12.46 27.93
N SER A 149 11.35 11.39 27.44
CA SER A 149 11.46 10.00 27.91
C SER A 149 10.26 9.17 27.43
N GLY A 150 10.52 8.09 26.71
CA GLY A 150 9.48 7.11 26.34
C GLY A 150 9.29 6.98 24.83
N GLY A 151 10.24 6.33 24.18
CA GLY A 151 10.06 5.86 22.81
C GLY A 151 8.94 4.82 22.75
N VAL A 152 7.86 5.16 22.06
CA VAL A 152 7.01 4.20 21.33
C VAL A 152 6.31 4.96 20.20
N SER A 153 6.90 4.93 19.02
CA SER A 153 6.23 5.27 17.76
C SER A 153 5.26 4.14 17.45
N SER A 154 4.04 4.22 17.97
CA SER A 154 2.97 3.29 17.61
C SER A 154 1.72 4.11 17.30
N PHE A 155 1.19 3.89 16.09
CA PHE A 155 -0.05 4.47 15.55
C PHE A 155 -1.22 4.47 16.57
N PHE A 156 -1.21 3.54 17.52
CA PHE A 156 -2.17 3.43 18.62
C PHE A 156 -2.14 4.58 19.65
N LEU A 157 -0.98 5.18 19.93
CA LEU A 157 -0.88 6.21 20.99
C LEU A 157 -1.45 7.58 20.55
N VAL A 158 -1.41 7.89 19.25
CA VAL A 158 -2.02 9.12 18.72
C VAL A 158 -3.55 9.04 18.80
N ILE A 159 -4.13 7.85 18.55
CA ILE A 159 -5.59 7.63 18.64
C ILE A 159 -6.07 7.65 20.10
N LEU A 160 -5.30 7.10 21.04
CA LEU A 160 -5.70 7.02 22.46
C LEU A 160 -5.66 8.36 23.20
N LYS A 161 -4.99 9.39 22.66
CA LYS A 161 -5.00 10.73 23.26
C LYS A 161 -6.25 11.55 22.92
N VAL A 162 -7.16 10.97 22.12
CA VAL A 162 -8.41 11.57 21.62
C VAL A 162 -9.66 10.95 22.29
N SER A 163 -9.50 10.16 23.36
CA SER A 163 -10.61 9.59 24.15
C SER A 163 -10.63 10.12 25.57
#